data_AF-A0A395M564-F1
#
_entry.id   AF-A0A395M564-F1
#
_cell.length_a   1.000
_cell.length_b   1.000
_cell.length_c   1.000
_cell.angle_alpha   90.00
_cell.angle_beta   90.00
_cell.angle_gamma   90.00
#
_symmetry.space_group_name_H-M   'P 1'
#
loop_
_entity.id
_entity.type
_entity.pdbx_description
1 polymer ?
#
loop_
_entity_poly.entity_id
_entity_poly.type
_entity_poly.pdbx_seq_one_letter_code
_entity_poly.pdbx_strand_id
1 'polypeptide(L)'
;YRSAIISGLAVLGIRKDGGWMDVMDYTPMYSAVIKVARAMVVYQSFQERKGEVARLQQEKGLDEEEAEEEAPSMFRIVRDKVQRFMTVTSKETYAEPTPMDWIYEARTYGMFIRFNTPAGGTVDWDGDHIKYRKTRFRMAALTEMLHALTREAREHLATLTMVDDVDQLPRIPWSKVEDDHSEDRIGYSFLTDDRNREWVKRGQDWVMNQITDTQPQGQGKARRKVWIDNERRDGKPFQARAVQSYGQTFNGFMERMFMLMYMMSQPGRVTEITGVRHQNTINGGVRNILAHNGMMCMVTLYHKGFRLTGQAKVIHRYFPRAVGELLLWYLWLVLPFWQQVQGIVKDAVIRSPFVWPDEVVRKAEDSIVEEREARRAALERQNQGISTHNDNNNDGNNDGGG
;
A
#
# COMPACT_ATOMS: atom_id res chain seq x y z
N TYR A 1 28.80 26.00 -18.21
CA TYR A 1 28.39 25.68 -16.83
C TYR A 1 29.56 25.16 -16.01
N ARG A 2 29.92 25.84 -14.91
CA ARG A 2 30.78 25.27 -13.85
C ARG A 2 29.88 24.69 -12.75
N SER A 3 29.23 23.56 -13.01
CA SER A 3 28.39 22.87 -12.02
C SER A 3 29.06 21.57 -11.61
N ALA A 4 29.47 21.48 -10.35
CA ALA A 4 30.06 20.27 -9.79
C ALA A 4 29.11 19.06 -9.89
N ILE A 5 27.80 19.31 -9.79
CA ILE A 5 26.76 18.27 -9.92
C ILE A 5 26.72 17.73 -11.34
N ILE A 6 26.72 18.59 -12.37
CA ILE A 6 26.72 18.15 -13.77
C ILE A 6 28.02 17.41 -14.08
N SER A 7 29.17 17.94 -13.66
CA SER A 7 30.46 17.28 -13.86
C SER A 7 30.52 15.91 -13.18
N GLY A 8 30.03 15.80 -11.94
CA GLY A 8 29.94 14.53 -11.23
C GLY A 8 29.01 13.55 -11.92
N LEU A 9 27.82 14.00 -12.32
CA LEU A 9 26.87 13.18 -13.07
C LEU A 9 27.46 12.69 -14.39
N ALA A 10 28.09 13.55 -15.18
CA ALA A 10 28.68 13.18 -16.47
C ALA A 10 29.74 12.06 -16.33
N VAL A 11 30.58 12.13 -15.29
CA VAL A 11 31.62 11.10 -15.04
C VAL A 11 31.02 9.78 -14.55
N LEU A 12 29.86 9.79 -13.90
CA LEU A 12 29.17 8.56 -13.47
C LEU A 12 28.72 7.68 -14.65
N GLY A 13 28.76 8.17 -15.89
CA GLY A 13 28.58 7.35 -17.10
C GLY A 13 29.78 6.44 -17.41
N ILE A 14 30.87 6.54 -16.65
CA ILE A 14 32.12 5.78 -16.84
C ILE A 14 32.32 4.84 -15.65
N ARG A 15 32.56 3.56 -15.97
CA ARG A 15 32.85 2.52 -14.99
C ARG A 15 34.30 2.61 -14.50
N LYS A 16 34.58 1.98 -13.35
CA LYS A 16 35.94 1.95 -12.75
C LYS A 16 37.00 1.31 -13.65
N ASP A 17 36.60 0.43 -14.56
CA ASP A 17 37.47 -0.23 -15.53
C ASP A 17 37.69 0.61 -16.81
N GLY A 18 37.20 1.84 -16.86
CA GLY A 18 37.27 2.71 -18.04
C GLY A 18 36.21 2.42 -19.11
N GLY A 19 35.35 1.42 -18.89
CA GLY A 19 34.22 1.13 -19.78
C GLY A 19 33.06 2.11 -19.62
N TRP A 20 32.17 2.15 -20.60
CA TRP A 20 30.92 2.92 -20.49
C TRP A 20 29.89 2.18 -19.64
N MET A 21 29.10 2.95 -18.88
CA MET A 21 27.97 2.43 -18.14
C MET A 21 26.76 2.26 -19.05
N ASP A 22 26.02 1.17 -18.84
CA ASP A 22 24.79 0.93 -19.60
C ASP A 22 23.71 1.95 -19.24
N VAL A 23 22.88 2.33 -20.22
CA VAL A 23 21.79 3.28 -20.03
C VAL A 23 20.78 2.84 -18.96
N MET A 24 20.63 1.52 -18.75
CA MET A 24 19.79 0.89 -17.74
C MET A 24 20.28 1.17 -16.32
N ASP A 25 21.59 1.28 -16.14
CA ASP A 25 22.24 1.47 -14.83
C ASP A 25 22.46 2.96 -14.52
N TYR A 26 22.73 3.75 -15.56
CA TYR A 26 23.03 5.18 -15.41
C TYR A 26 21.78 6.08 -15.29
N THR A 27 20.71 5.82 -16.07
CA THR A 27 19.47 6.62 -16.02
C THR A 27 18.78 6.64 -14.63
N PRO A 28 18.80 5.55 -13.85
CA PRO A 28 18.36 5.57 -12.45
C PRO A 28 19.11 6.57 -11.57
N MET A 29 20.40 6.85 -11.82
CA MET A 29 21.18 7.79 -11.04
C MET A 29 20.67 9.23 -11.21
N TYR A 30 20.38 9.65 -12.45
CA TYR A 30 19.71 10.93 -12.68
C TYR A 30 18.38 11.02 -11.95
N SER A 31 17.58 9.96 -11.99
CA SER A 31 16.30 9.90 -11.28
C SER A 31 16.49 10.03 -9.76
N ALA A 32 17.56 9.45 -9.21
CA ALA A 32 17.89 9.55 -7.79
C ALA A 32 18.29 10.99 -7.42
N VAL A 33 19.16 11.64 -8.21
CA VAL A 33 19.55 13.04 -7.98
C VAL A 33 18.34 13.97 -8.02
N ILE A 34 17.42 13.81 -8.98
CA ILE A 34 16.18 14.59 -9.04
C ILE A 34 15.34 14.37 -7.77
N LYS A 35 15.21 13.13 -7.29
CA LYS A 35 14.45 12.83 -6.07
C LYS A 35 15.09 13.45 -4.82
N VAL A 36 16.41 13.37 -4.69
CA VAL A 36 17.15 14.00 -3.58
C VAL A 36 17.00 15.51 -3.63
N ALA A 37 17.13 16.13 -4.80
CA ALA A 37 16.92 17.58 -4.97
C ALA A 37 15.49 17.99 -4.56
N ARG A 38 14.46 17.21 -4.91
CA ARG A 38 13.08 17.44 -4.45
C ARG A 38 12.96 17.36 -2.93
N ALA A 39 13.58 16.36 -2.31
CA ALA A 39 13.58 16.21 -0.86
C ALA A 39 14.30 17.39 -0.17
N MET A 40 15.40 17.87 -0.74
CA MET A 40 16.10 19.06 -0.25
C MET A 40 15.24 20.31 -0.34
N VAL A 41 14.49 20.51 -1.43
CA VAL A 41 13.54 21.63 -1.55
C VAL A 41 12.51 21.58 -0.42
N VAL A 42 11.88 20.42 -0.19
CA VAL A 42 10.88 20.26 0.88
C VAL A 42 11.52 20.49 2.26
N TYR A 43 12.69 19.91 2.51
CA TYR A 43 13.40 20.07 3.78
C TYR A 43 13.79 21.53 4.04
N GLN A 44 14.33 22.22 3.03
CA GLN A 44 14.68 23.63 3.15
C GLN A 44 13.43 24.49 3.37
N SER A 45 12.32 24.22 2.67
CA SER A 45 11.04 24.91 2.91
C SER A 45 10.51 24.69 4.32
N PHE A 46 10.67 23.48 4.86
CA PHE A 46 10.32 23.18 6.25
C PHE A 46 11.15 24.00 7.24
N GLN A 47 12.47 24.05 7.05
CA GLN A 47 13.36 24.84 7.91
C GLN A 47 13.07 26.34 7.83
N GLU A 48 12.81 26.87 6.63
CA GLU A 48 12.43 28.27 6.45
C GLU A 48 11.11 28.61 7.13
N ARG A 49 10.07 27.77 6.99
CA ARG A 49 8.80 27.99 7.68
C ARG A 49 8.98 27.96 9.19
N LYS A 50 9.75 27.00 9.71
CA LYS A 50 10.03 26.90 11.14
C LYS A 50 10.75 28.14 11.68
N GLY A 51 11.72 28.66 10.94
CA GLY A 51 12.40 29.92 11.27
C GLY A 51 11.46 31.11 11.26
N GLU A 52 10.53 31.17 10.29
CA GLU A 52 9.55 32.25 10.18
C GLU A 52 8.53 32.24 11.32
N VAL A 53 8.01 31.07 11.70
CA VAL A 53 7.13 30.92 12.87
C VAL A 53 7.85 31.40 14.14
N ALA A 54 9.10 30.96 14.35
CA ALA A 54 9.88 31.39 15.50
C ALA A 54 10.12 32.91 15.52
N ARG A 55 10.32 33.53 14.35
CA ARG A 55 10.45 34.98 14.20
C ARG A 55 9.16 35.70 14.57
N LEU A 56 8.01 35.24 14.08
CA LEU A 56 6.70 35.82 14.38
C LEU A 56 6.36 35.76 15.88
N GLN A 57 6.69 34.64 16.55
CA GLN A 57 6.55 34.53 18.00
C GLN A 57 7.40 35.56 18.75
N GLN A 58 8.65 35.80 18.31
CA GLN A 58 9.55 36.76 18.96
C GLN A 58 9.19 38.22 18.68
N GLU A 59 8.87 38.56 17.43
CA GLU A 59 8.66 39.95 17.01
C GLU A 59 7.25 40.46 17.33
N LYS A 60 6.24 39.59 17.25
CA LYS A 60 4.84 39.96 17.48
C LYS A 60 4.27 39.44 18.79
N GLY A 61 5.01 38.61 19.52
CA GLY A 61 4.55 38.03 20.79
C GLY A 61 3.37 37.07 20.63
N LEU A 62 3.16 36.55 19.42
CA LEU A 62 2.09 35.59 19.11
C LEU A 62 2.35 34.25 19.80
N ASP A 63 1.28 33.54 20.13
CA ASP A 63 1.40 32.15 20.52
C ASP A 63 1.79 31.26 19.31
N GLU A 64 2.11 29.99 19.55
CA GLU A 64 2.54 29.07 18.50
C GLU A 64 1.48 28.83 17.43
N GLU A 65 0.21 28.82 17.80
CA GLU A 65 -0.89 28.53 16.88
C GLU A 65 -1.16 29.73 15.96
N GLU A 66 -1.21 30.94 16.52
CA GLU A 66 -1.36 32.19 15.78
C GLU A 66 -0.17 32.45 14.84
N ALA A 67 1.06 32.16 15.29
CA ALA A 67 2.25 32.29 14.46
C ALA A 67 2.29 31.26 13.32
N GLU A 68 1.79 30.04 13.53
CA GLU A 68 1.66 29.03 12.48
C GLU A 68 0.62 29.39 11.41
N GLU A 69 -0.48 30.04 11.80
CA GLU A 69 -1.54 30.52 10.92
C GLU A 69 -1.10 31.73 10.08
N GLU A 70 -0.34 32.66 10.67
CA GLU A 70 0.15 33.84 9.96
C GLU A 70 1.34 33.52 9.04
N ALA A 71 2.17 32.53 9.38
CA ALA A 71 3.30 32.13 8.56
C ALA A 71 2.86 31.63 7.16
N PRO A 72 3.64 31.92 6.09
CA PRO A 72 3.35 31.41 4.76
C PRO A 72 3.16 29.88 4.75
N SER A 73 2.11 29.42 4.05
CA SER A 73 1.81 28.00 4.01
C SER A 73 2.95 27.20 3.38
N MET A 74 3.18 25.98 3.89
CA MET A 74 4.21 25.07 3.38
C MET A 74 4.08 24.88 1.86
N PHE A 75 2.83 24.76 1.38
CA PHE A 75 2.54 24.63 -0.04
C PHE A 75 3.07 25.79 -0.87
N ARG A 76 2.89 27.04 -0.42
CA ARG A 76 3.38 28.23 -1.15
C ARG A 76 4.91 28.25 -1.22
N ILE A 77 5.59 28.05 -0.09
CA ILE A 77 7.05 28.05 -0.03
C ILE A 77 7.63 26.93 -0.93
N VAL A 78 7.04 25.73 -0.89
CA VAL A 78 7.46 24.62 -1.75
C VAL A 78 7.18 24.92 -3.23
N ARG A 79 6.00 25.48 -3.56
CA ARG A 79 5.63 25.82 -4.95
C ARG A 79 6.63 26.79 -5.58
N ASP A 80 6.97 27.86 -4.87
CA ASP A 80 7.91 28.88 -5.38
C ASP A 80 9.30 28.30 -5.64
N LYS A 81 9.80 27.48 -4.71
CA LYS A 81 11.09 26.80 -4.90
C LYS A 81 11.06 25.75 -5.99
N VAL A 82 9.96 25.01 -6.14
CA VAL A 82 9.81 24.05 -7.23
C VAL A 82 9.84 24.76 -8.57
N GLN A 83 9.11 25.87 -8.72
CA GLN A 83 9.16 26.69 -9.93
C GLN A 83 10.56 27.21 -10.19
N ARG A 84 11.24 27.73 -9.17
CA ARG A 84 12.59 28.30 -9.30
C ARG A 84 13.69 27.28 -9.60
N PHE A 85 13.66 26.11 -8.97
CA PHE A 85 14.79 25.18 -8.97
C PHE A 85 14.52 23.83 -9.63
N MET A 86 13.25 23.41 -9.73
CA MET A 86 12.90 22.03 -10.09
C MET A 86 12.11 21.91 -11.39
N THR A 87 11.82 23.03 -12.06
CA THR A 87 11.18 23.06 -13.38
C THR A 87 12.20 23.29 -14.48
N VAL A 88 11.81 22.91 -15.69
CA VAL A 88 12.57 23.19 -16.92
C VAL A 88 12.32 24.65 -17.29
N THR A 89 13.35 25.35 -17.74
CA THR A 89 13.28 26.75 -18.16
C THR A 89 12.12 26.98 -19.13
N SER A 90 11.36 28.06 -18.96
CA SER A 90 10.26 28.41 -19.86
C SER A 90 10.79 28.62 -21.28
N LYS A 91 9.95 28.45 -22.31
CA LYS A 91 10.31 28.72 -23.72
C LYS A 91 10.53 30.21 -24.02
N GLU A 92 10.77 31.04 -23.02
CA GLU A 92 11.04 32.46 -23.16
C GLU A 92 12.44 32.69 -23.73
N THR A 93 12.54 33.66 -24.63
CA THR A 93 13.71 33.90 -25.49
C THR A 93 15.01 34.21 -24.73
N TYR A 94 14.93 34.60 -23.46
CA TYR A 94 16.08 35.04 -22.63
C TYR A 94 16.38 34.12 -21.45
N ALA A 95 15.67 33.00 -21.34
CA ALA A 95 15.77 32.18 -20.16
C ALA A 95 17.00 31.25 -20.24
N GLU A 96 17.88 31.31 -19.24
CA GLU A 96 19.12 30.52 -19.22
C GLU A 96 18.86 29.06 -18.77
N PRO A 97 19.54 28.07 -19.37
CA PRO A 97 19.32 26.65 -19.04
C PRO A 97 19.90 26.29 -17.68
N THR A 98 19.09 25.93 -16.70
CA THR A 98 19.56 25.54 -15.37
C THR A 98 20.24 24.16 -15.36
N PRO A 99 20.98 23.80 -14.29
CA PRO A 99 21.45 22.43 -14.13
C PRO A 99 20.34 21.38 -14.16
N MET A 100 19.12 21.73 -13.73
CA MET A 100 18.00 20.80 -13.77
C MET A 100 17.49 20.54 -15.19
N ASP A 101 17.58 21.52 -16.10
CA ASP A 101 17.28 21.32 -17.53
C ASP A 101 18.13 20.20 -18.11
N TRP A 102 19.46 20.31 -17.93
CA TRP A 102 20.40 19.30 -18.40
C TRP A 102 20.12 17.92 -17.79
N ILE A 103 19.84 17.85 -16.47
CA ILE A 103 19.54 16.58 -15.80
C ILE A 103 18.24 15.96 -16.32
N TYR A 104 17.19 16.76 -16.54
CA TYR A 104 15.93 16.26 -17.09
C TYR A 104 16.08 15.81 -18.54
N GLU A 105 16.78 16.57 -19.38
CA GLU A 105 17.06 16.22 -20.77
C GLU A 105 17.88 14.93 -20.87
N ALA A 106 19.01 14.85 -20.16
CA ALA A 106 19.87 13.67 -20.16
C ALA A 106 19.13 12.43 -19.67
N ARG A 107 18.31 12.56 -18.62
CA ARG A 107 17.43 11.49 -18.13
C ARG A 107 16.40 11.08 -19.16
N THR A 108 15.74 12.03 -19.82
CA THR A 108 14.68 11.77 -20.79
C THR A 108 15.25 11.09 -22.04
N TYR A 109 16.41 11.54 -22.50
CA TYR A 109 17.15 10.92 -23.58
C TYR A 109 17.59 9.49 -23.24
N GLY A 110 18.18 9.28 -22.06
CA GLY A 110 18.51 7.93 -21.59
C GLY A 110 17.29 7.01 -21.48
N MET A 111 16.15 7.55 -21.04
CA MET A 111 14.89 6.83 -20.97
C MET A 111 14.35 6.47 -22.37
N PHE A 112 14.50 7.36 -23.37
CA PHE A 112 14.17 7.08 -24.76
C PHE A 112 15.02 5.94 -25.33
N ILE A 113 16.35 5.99 -25.14
CA ILE A 113 17.25 4.90 -25.56
C ILE A 113 16.81 3.59 -24.91
N ARG A 114 16.58 3.59 -23.60
CA ARG A 114 16.15 2.42 -22.84
C ARG A 114 14.87 1.77 -23.39
N PHE A 115 13.88 2.55 -23.79
CA PHE A 115 12.62 1.99 -24.30
C PHE A 115 12.70 1.53 -25.75
N ASN A 116 13.67 2.03 -26.51
CA ASN A 116 13.82 1.73 -27.94
C ASN A 116 15.03 0.82 -28.25
N THR A 117 15.86 0.52 -27.26
CA THR A 117 17.00 -0.40 -27.41
C THR A 117 16.60 -1.76 -26.83
N PRO A 118 16.68 -2.85 -27.62
CA PRO A 118 16.50 -4.20 -27.09
C PRO A 118 17.53 -4.46 -25.99
N ALA A 119 17.06 -4.76 -24.78
CA ALA A 119 17.96 -5.17 -23.71
C ALA A 119 18.58 -6.53 -24.06
N GLY A 120 19.85 -6.73 -23.70
CA GLY A 120 20.49 -8.05 -23.77
C GLY A 120 19.70 -9.08 -22.94
N GLY A 121 19.62 -10.32 -23.45
CA GLY A 121 18.91 -11.41 -22.76
C GLY A 121 19.50 -11.63 -21.36
N THR A 122 18.69 -11.42 -20.33
CA THR A 122 19.08 -11.68 -18.92
C THR A 122 18.53 -13.00 -18.40
N VAL A 123 17.58 -13.58 -19.13
CA VAL A 123 16.97 -14.88 -18.89
C VAL A 123 17.34 -15.78 -20.06
N ASP A 124 17.96 -16.92 -19.76
CA ASP A 124 18.33 -17.95 -20.73
C ASP A 124 17.56 -19.24 -20.42
N TRP A 125 17.05 -19.88 -21.47
CA TRP A 125 16.30 -21.14 -21.39
C TRP A 125 17.18 -22.26 -21.94
N ASP A 126 17.53 -23.21 -21.07
CA ASP A 126 18.37 -24.36 -21.38
C ASP A 126 17.60 -25.64 -21.07
N GLY A 127 16.73 -26.02 -22.02
CA GLY A 127 15.73 -27.07 -21.83
C GLY A 127 14.78 -26.74 -20.67
N ASP A 128 14.80 -27.58 -19.63
CA ASP A 128 14.05 -27.40 -18.37
C ASP A 128 14.67 -26.33 -17.44
N HIS A 129 15.89 -25.87 -17.69
CA HIS A 129 16.54 -24.92 -16.80
C HIS A 129 16.29 -23.47 -17.22
N ILE A 130 15.88 -22.65 -16.27
CA ILE A 130 15.95 -21.19 -16.36
C ILE A 130 17.27 -20.74 -15.73
N LYS A 131 18.02 -19.94 -16.48
CA LYS A 131 19.17 -19.19 -15.96
C LYS A 131 18.79 -17.71 -15.89
N TYR A 132 18.94 -17.12 -14.71
CA TYR A 132 18.87 -15.69 -14.51
C TYR A 132 20.13 -15.23 -13.80
N ARG A 133 20.97 -14.48 -14.50
CA ARG A 133 22.29 -14.04 -14.01
C ARG A 133 23.13 -15.22 -13.51
N LYS A 134 23.37 -15.31 -12.19
CA LYS A 134 24.17 -16.36 -11.54
C LYS A 134 23.31 -17.51 -11.00
N THR A 135 22.00 -17.43 -11.13
CA THR A 135 21.06 -18.42 -10.61
C THR A 135 20.58 -19.32 -11.74
N ARG A 136 20.65 -20.63 -11.53
CA ARG A 136 20.11 -21.65 -12.44
C ARG A 136 19.18 -22.55 -11.64
N PHE A 137 17.97 -22.76 -12.13
CA PHE A 137 17.00 -23.66 -11.51
C PHE A 137 16.15 -24.34 -12.57
N ARG A 138 15.55 -25.48 -12.20
CA ARG A 138 14.62 -26.25 -13.04
C ARG A 138 13.24 -25.64 -13.00
N MET A 139 12.48 -25.73 -14.09
CA MET A 139 11.07 -25.34 -14.09
C MET A 139 10.26 -26.12 -13.06
N ALA A 140 10.57 -27.41 -12.90
CA ALA A 140 9.96 -28.25 -11.86
C ALA A 140 10.17 -27.69 -10.44
N ALA A 141 11.35 -27.13 -10.15
CA ALA A 141 11.64 -26.57 -8.83
C ALA A 141 10.75 -25.34 -8.51
N LEU A 142 10.39 -24.54 -9.51
CA LEU A 142 9.44 -23.43 -9.33
C LEU A 142 8.04 -23.95 -9.00
N THR A 143 7.58 -24.98 -9.72
CA THR A 143 6.29 -25.62 -9.45
C THR A 143 6.24 -26.29 -8.08
N GLU A 144 7.30 -27.02 -7.70
CA GLU A 144 7.46 -27.63 -6.38
C GLU A 144 7.43 -26.58 -5.26
N MET A 145 8.12 -25.45 -5.45
CA MET A 145 8.06 -24.32 -4.52
C MET A 145 6.63 -23.81 -4.31
N LEU A 146 5.85 -23.65 -5.39
CA LEU A 146 4.46 -23.18 -5.31
C LEU A 146 3.54 -24.19 -4.61
N HIS A 147 3.74 -25.49 -4.85
CA HIS A 147 3.04 -26.54 -4.11
C HIS A 147 3.43 -26.57 -2.63
N ALA A 148 4.72 -26.42 -2.32
CA ALA A 148 5.20 -26.34 -0.94
C ALA A 148 4.60 -25.13 -0.20
N LEU A 149 4.59 -23.95 -0.82
CA LEU A 149 3.95 -22.74 -0.27
C LEU A 149 2.46 -22.96 -0.01
N THR A 150 1.76 -23.63 -0.94
CA THR A 150 0.33 -23.93 -0.79
C THR A 150 0.09 -24.90 0.38
N ARG A 151 0.94 -25.93 0.54
CA ARG A 151 0.87 -26.88 1.65
C ARG A 151 1.15 -26.20 2.99
N GLU A 152 2.23 -25.43 3.10
CA GLU A 152 2.57 -24.68 4.31
C GLU A 152 1.44 -23.71 4.71
N ALA A 153 0.84 -23.03 3.74
CA ALA A 153 -0.32 -22.16 4.01
C ALA A 153 -1.53 -22.94 4.54
N ARG A 154 -1.79 -24.14 4.01
CA ARG A 154 -2.85 -25.04 4.53
C ARG A 154 -2.55 -25.48 5.96
N GLU A 155 -1.32 -25.88 6.27
CA GLU A 155 -0.88 -26.31 7.61
C GLU A 155 -1.00 -25.18 8.64
N HIS A 156 -0.55 -23.97 8.29
CA HIS A 156 -0.75 -22.81 9.13
C HIS A 156 -2.23 -22.48 9.31
N LEU A 157 -3.04 -22.51 8.26
CA LEU A 157 -4.47 -22.24 8.35
C LEU A 157 -5.18 -23.26 9.25
N ALA A 158 -4.86 -24.55 9.12
CA ALA A 158 -5.39 -25.62 9.98
C ALA A 158 -5.06 -25.33 11.46
N THR A 159 -3.80 -24.97 11.74
CA THR A 159 -3.36 -24.59 13.08
C THR A 159 -4.11 -23.37 13.62
N LEU A 160 -4.26 -22.31 12.80
CA LEU A 160 -4.98 -21.08 13.17
C LEU A 160 -6.48 -21.32 13.40
N THR A 161 -7.05 -22.33 12.74
CA THR A 161 -8.46 -22.70 12.86
C THR A 161 -8.71 -23.84 13.84
N MET A 162 -7.67 -24.30 14.54
CA MET A 162 -7.73 -25.35 15.57
C MET A 162 -8.27 -26.68 15.03
N VAL A 163 -7.88 -27.06 13.82
CA VAL A 163 -8.20 -28.35 13.19
C VAL A 163 -6.92 -29.05 12.72
N ASP A 164 -6.97 -30.36 12.52
CA ASP A 164 -5.80 -31.11 12.04
C ASP A 164 -5.58 -30.93 10.53
N ASP A 165 -6.67 -30.75 9.76
CA ASP A 165 -6.64 -30.48 8.32
C ASP A 165 -7.74 -29.48 7.94
N VAL A 166 -7.44 -28.62 6.96
CA VAL A 166 -8.40 -27.64 6.42
C VAL A 166 -9.64 -28.29 5.80
N ASP A 167 -9.60 -29.57 5.45
CA ASP A 167 -10.75 -30.33 4.95
C ASP A 167 -11.85 -30.49 6.02
N GLN A 168 -11.54 -30.27 7.30
CA GLN A 168 -12.50 -30.23 8.41
C GLN A 168 -13.24 -28.88 8.51
N LEU A 169 -12.80 -27.86 7.77
CA LEU A 169 -13.40 -26.53 7.82
C LEU A 169 -14.78 -26.51 7.13
N PRO A 170 -15.63 -25.53 7.48
CA PRO A 170 -16.90 -25.33 6.80
C PRO A 170 -16.70 -25.18 5.29
N ARG A 171 -17.38 -26.02 4.51
CA ARG A 171 -17.34 -25.97 3.05
C ARG A 171 -17.91 -24.67 2.53
N ILE A 172 -17.18 -24.04 1.62
CA ILE A 172 -17.59 -22.80 0.94
C ILE A 172 -18.57 -23.19 -0.18
N PRO A 173 -19.82 -22.69 -0.17
CA PRO A 173 -20.77 -22.99 -1.23
C PRO A 173 -20.52 -22.08 -2.43
N TRP A 174 -19.44 -22.31 -3.18
CA TRP A 174 -18.97 -21.43 -4.27
C TRP A 174 -20.03 -20.97 -5.26
N SER A 175 -21.00 -21.82 -5.60
CA SER A 175 -22.10 -21.50 -6.51
C SER A 175 -23.17 -20.56 -5.92
N LYS A 176 -23.12 -20.32 -4.61
CA LYS A 176 -24.04 -19.45 -3.86
C LYS A 176 -23.34 -18.23 -3.25
N VAL A 177 -22.04 -18.08 -3.48
CA VAL A 177 -21.30 -16.90 -2.99
C VAL A 177 -21.69 -15.72 -3.87
N GLU A 178 -22.43 -14.79 -3.27
CA GLU A 178 -22.89 -13.56 -3.89
C GLU A 178 -21.99 -12.39 -3.50
N ASP A 179 -21.84 -11.42 -4.39
CA ASP A 179 -21.06 -10.22 -4.12
C ASP A 179 -21.57 -9.05 -4.98
N ASP A 180 -21.94 -7.94 -4.35
CA ASP A 180 -22.19 -6.67 -5.04
C ASP A 180 -20.89 -5.86 -5.18
N HIS A 181 -20.39 -5.76 -6.42
CA HIS A 181 -19.16 -5.04 -6.75
C HIS A 181 -19.37 -3.51 -6.79
N SER A 182 -20.63 -3.06 -6.80
CA SER A 182 -21.00 -1.64 -6.84
C SER A 182 -21.33 -1.06 -5.46
N GLU A 183 -21.60 -1.91 -4.47
CA GLU A 183 -21.87 -1.49 -3.09
C GLU A 183 -20.64 -0.80 -2.48
N ASP A 184 -20.85 0.44 -2.02
CA ASP A 184 -19.83 1.35 -1.51
C ASP A 184 -19.96 1.62 -0.01
N ARG A 185 -20.99 1.07 0.66
CA ARG A 185 -21.22 1.20 2.09
C ARG A 185 -19.96 0.85 2.89
N ILE A 186 -19.59 1.74 3.80
CA ILE A 186 -18.43 1.57 4.68
C ILE A 186 -18.55 0.25 5.45
N GLY A 187 -17.46 -0.53 5.48
CA GLY A 187 -17.41 -1.83 6.15
C GLY A 187 -18.02 -2.99 5.36
N TYR A 188 -18.64 -2.73 4.20
CA TYR A 188 -19.18 -3.80 3.37
C TYR A 188 -18.08 -4.71 2.82
N SER A 189 -18.38 -6.01 2.84
CA SER A 189 -17.68 -7.11 2.21
C SER A 189 -18.71 -8.17 1.81
N PHE A 190 -18.35 -9.09 0.90
CA PHE A 190 -19.23 -10.21 0.55
C PHE A 190 -19.60 -11.07 1.78
N LEU A 191 -18.74 -11.13 2.81
CA LEU A 191 -19.03 -11.81 4.07
C LEU A 191 -20.14 -11.13 4.91
N THR A 192 -20.42 -9.85 4.64
CA THR A 192 -21.50 -9.08 5.28
C THR A 192 -22.73 -8.94 4.39
N ASP A 193 -22.73 -9.55 3.21
CA ASP A 193 -23.87 -9.53 2.29
C ASP A 193 -24.99 -10.44 2.81
N ASP A 194 -26.22 -9.92 2.85
CA ASP A 194 -27.37 -10.64 3.38
C ASP A 194 -27.66 -11.95 2.63
N ARG A 195 -27.35 -12.01 1.33
CA ARG A 195 -27.52 -13.22 0.50
C ARG A 195 -26.60 -14.36 0.96
N ASN A 196 -25.47 -14.02 1.58
CA ASN A 196 -24.47 -14.99 2.07
C ASN A 196 -24.71 -15.42 3.52
N ARG A 197 -25.64 -14.77 4.24
CA ARG A 197 -25.83 -14.91 5.69
C ARG A 197 -25.94 -16.36 6.17
N GLU A 198 -26.69 -17.20 5.46
CA GLU A 198 -26.95 -18.58 5.88
C GLU A 198 -25.70 -19.47 5.89
N TRP A 199 -24.79 -19.30 4.93
CA TRP A 199 -23.56 -20.09 4.92
C TRP A 199 -22.48 -19.45 5.80
N VAL A 200 -22.40 -18.12 5.86
CA VAL A 200 -21.44 -17.39 6.70
C VAL A 200 -21.62 -17.72 8.18
N LYS A 201 -22.86 -17.88 8.66
CA LYS A 201 -23.17 -18.27 10.05
C LYS A 201 -22.46 -19.56 10.50
N ARG A 202 -22.14 -20.49 9.59
CA ARG A 202 -21.48 -21.77 9.92
C ARG A 202 -20.05 -21.62 10.44
N GLY A 203 -19.40 -20.51 10.08
CA GLY A 203 -18.04 -20.18 10.50
C GLY A 203 -17.99 -19.13 11.61
N GLN A 204 -19.15 -18.62 12.06
CA GLN A 204 -19.21 -17.61 13.10
C GLN A 204 -18.62 -18.18 14.40
N ASP A 205 -17.69 -17.42 14.99
CA ASP A 205 -16.96 -17.78 16.21
C ASP A 205 -16.25 -19.14 16.16
N TRP A 206 -15.94 -19.64 14.95
CA TRP A 206 -15.38 -20.98 14.72
C TRP A 206 -14.19 -21.29 15.64
N VAL A 207 -13.16 -20.46 15.61
CA VAL A 207 -11.93 -20.68 16.38
C VAL A 207 -12.21 -20.69 17.89
N MET A 208 -13.08 -19.79 18.36
CA MET A 208 -13.46 -19.75 19.77
C MET A 208 -14.23 -21.01 20.18
N ASN A 209 -15.16 -21.48 19.33
CA ASN A 209 -15.90 -22.71 19.56
C ASN A 209 -14.96 -23.93 19.65
N GLN A 210 -13.90 -23.96 18.83
CA GLN A 210 -12.87 -25.01 18.89
C GLN A 210 -12.00 -24.95 20.14
N ILE A 211 -11.80 -23.75 20.71
CA ILE A 211 -11.06 -23.56 21.97
C ILE A 211 -11.92 -23.94 23.17
N THR A 212 -13.23 -23.62 23.12
CA THR A 212 -14.16 -23.82 24.25
C THR A 212 -14.91 -25.14 24.19
N ASP A 213 -14.70 -25.95 23.15
CA ASP A 213 -15.38 -27.22 22.96
C ASP A 213 -15.30 -28.11 24.22
N THR A 214 -16.46 -28.56 24.68
CA THR A 214 -16.61 -29.35 25.91
C THR A 214 -16.91 -30.82 25.61
N GLN A 215 -16.94 -31.22 24.33
CA GLN A 215 -17.19 -32.61 23.96
C GLN A 215 -16.20 -33.57 24.64
N PRO A 216 -16.66 -34.74 25.14
CA PRO A 216 -15.83 -35.66 25.92
C PRO A 216 -14.58 -36.20 25.19
N GLN A 217 -14.64 -36.30 23.85
CA GLN A 217 -13.52 -36.69 22.99
C GLN A 217 -12.82 -35.49 22.31
N GLY A 218 -13.28 -34.27 22.59
CA GLY A 218 -12.76 -33.05 21.98
C GLY A 218 -11.47 -32.56 22.65
N GLN A 219 -10.61 -31.90 21.88
CA GLN A 219 -9.39 -31.27 22.38
C GLN A 219 -9.66 -29.94 23.13
N GLY A 220 -10.91 -29.46 23.18
CA GLY A 220 -11.26 -28.14 23.71
C GLY A 220 -10.91 -27.94 25.18
N LYS A 221 -11.03 -28.95 26.05
CA LYS A 221 -10.55 -28.84 27.46
C LYS A 221 -9.06 -28.52 27.55
N ALA A 222 -8.24 -29.16 26.71
CA ALA A 222 -6.79 -28.91 26.67
C ALA A 222 -6.48 -27.54 26.05
N ARG A 223 -7.15 -27.18 24.95
CA ARG A 223 -7.00 -25.87 24.29
C ARG A 223 -7.41 -24.73 25.20
N ARG A 224 -8.53 -24.86 25.91
CA ARG A 224 -9.00 -23.87 26.90
C ARG A 224 -7.96 -23.62 27.99
N LYS A 225 -7.29 -24.67 28.49
CA LYS A 225 -6.21 -24.53 29.49
C LYS A 225 -5.00 -23.77 28.94
N VAL A 226 -4.73 -23.86 27.64
CA VAL A 226 -3.63 -23.15 26.96
C VAL A 226 -4.01 -21.70 26.61
N TRP A 227 -5.29 -21.45 26.30
CA TRP A 227 -5.75 -20.17 25.78
C TRP A 227 -6.34 -19.25 26.83
N ILE A 228 -7.04 -19.79 27.83
CA ILE A 228 -7.87 -19.02 28.76
C ILE A 228 -7.23 -19.03 30.15
N ASP A 229 -6.98 -17.83 30.67
CA ASP A 229 -6.48 -17.59 32.02
C ASP A 229 -7.41 -16.60 32.73
N ASN A 230 -8.25 -17.12 33.62
CA ASN A 230 -9.25 -16.34 34.35
C ASN A 230 -8.67 -15.62 35.58
N GLU A 231 -7.42 -15.90 35.95
CA GLU A 231 -6.80 -15.40 37.19
C GLU A 231 -5.81 -14.24 36.92
N ARG A 232 -5.79 -13.73 35.69
CA ARG A 232 -4.87 -12.64 35.33
C ARG A 232 -5.21 -11.34 36.03
N ARG A 233 -4.17 -10.68 36.53
CA ARG A 233 -4.26 -9.37 37.20
C ARG A 233 -4.79 -8.25 36.29
N ASP A 234 -4.61 -8.36 34.99
CA ASP A 234 -5.08 -7.38 34.00
C ASP A 234 -6.52 -7.64 33.53
N GLY A 235 -7.19 -8.68 34.04
CA GLY A 235 -8.58 -9.02 33.70
C GLY A 235 -8.77 -9.54 32.27
N LYS A 236 -7.68 -9.72 31.51
CA LYS A 236 -7.74 -10.17 30.11
C LYS A 236 -7.84 -11.70 30.06
N PRO A 237 -8.79 -12.28 29.30
CA PRO A 237 -9.04 -13.72 29.34
C PRO A 237 -7.96 -14.56 28.63
N PHE A 238 -7.15 -13.97 27.75
CA PHE A 238 -6.22 -14.72 26.89
C PHE A 238 -4.83 -14.85 27.51
N GLN A 239 -4.26 -16.06 27.47
CA GLN A 239 -2.90 -16.31 27.92
C GLN A 239 -1.86 -15.73 26.93
N ALA A 240 -0.89 -14.97 27.46
CA ALA A 240 0.07 -14.22 26.62
C ALA A 240 0.89 -15.12 25.67
N ARG A 241 1.28 -16.32 26.13
CA ARG A 241 2.02 -17.29 25.31
C ARG A 241 1.20 -17.82 24.14
N ALA A 242 -0.09 -18.09 24.35
CA ALA A 242 -0.98 -18.55 23.29
C ALA A 242 -1.18 -17.45 22.23
N VAL A 243 -1.40 -16.20 22.67
CA VAL A 243 -1.49 -15.04 21.77
C VAL A 243 -0.21 -14.87 20.96
N GLN A 244 0.96 -14.96 21.59
CA GLN A 244 2.24 -14.85 20.89
C GLN A 244 2.44 -15.98 19.86
N SER A 245 2.18 -17.23 20.24
CA SER A 245 2.32 -18.39 19.36
C SER A 245 1.34 -18.35 18.17
N TYR A 246 0.10 -17.93 18.41
CA TYR A 246 -0.87 -17.70 17.34
C TYR A 246 -0.42 -16.58 16.40
N GLY A 247 0.10 -15.47 16.95
CA GLY A 247 0.63 -14.36 16.15
C GLY A 247 1.79 -14.77 15.25
N GLN A 248 2.70 -15.63 15.72
CA GLN A 248 3.78 -16.18 14.90
C GLN A 248 3.25 -17.04 13.76
N THR A 249 2.28 -17.92 14.05
CA THR A 249 1.63 -18.76 13.04
C THR A 249 0.86 -17.92 12.03
N PHE A 250 0.19 -16.86 12.50
CA PHE A 250 -0.52 -15.90 11.66
C PHE A 250 0.44 -15.21 10.70
N ASN A 251 1.58 -14.70 11.18
CA ASN A 251 2.60 -14.07 10.33
C ASN A 251 3.15 -15.07 9.30
N GLY A 252 3.44 -16.30 9.71
CA GLY A 252 3.86 -17.37 8.81
C GLY A 252 2.84 -17.62 7.69
N PHE A 253 1.55 -17.73 8.04
CA PHE A 253 0.46 -17.83 7.06
C PHE A 253 0.42 -16.63 6.10
N MET A 254 0.50 -15.41 6.62
CA MET A 254 0.43 -14.18 5.83
C MET A 254 1.60 -14.07 4.84
N GLU A 255 2.81 -14.47 5.22
CA GLU A 255 3.96 -14.54 4.31
C GLU A 255 3.69 -15.48 3.12
N ARG A 256 3.15 -16.68 3.37
CA ARG A 256 2.83 -17.64 2.29
C ARG A 256 1.69 -17.12 1.44
N MET A 257 0.65 -16.56 2.04
CA MET A 257 -0.48 -15.97 1.31
C MET A 257 -0.02 -14.83 0.41
N PHE A 258 0.91 -13.99 0.86
CA PHE A 258 1.46 -12.91 0.05
C PHE A 258 2.15 -13.47 -1.19
N MET A 259 3.02 -14.47 -1.00
CA MET A 259 3.72 -15.13 -2.10
C MET A 259 2.77 -15.84 -3.06
N LEU A 260 1.77 -16.56 -2.55
CA LEU A 260 0.76 -17.25 -3.36
C LEU A 260 -0.08 -16.25 -4.17
N MET A 261 -0.60 -15.19 -3.55
CA MET A 261 -1.37 -14.16 -4.26
C MET A 261 -0.50 -13.43 -5.30
N TYR A 262 0.78 -13.18 -5.00
CA TYR A 262 1.71 -12.50 -5.91
C TYR A 262 2.10 -13.36 -7.12
N MET A 263 2.47 -14.62 -6.88
CA MET A 263 3.07 -15.51 -7.89
C MET A 263 2.03 -16.33 -8.67
N MET A 264 0.91 -16.69 -8.04
CA MET A 264 -0.15 -17.51 -8.66
C MET A 264 -1.26 -16.65 -9.28
N SER A 265 -1.14 -15.33 -9.18
CA SER A 265 -1.90 -14.38 -9.99
C SER A 265 -0.94 -13.57 -10.87
N GLN A 266 -1.42 -12.52 -11.52
CA GLN A 266 -0.54 -11.62 -12.25
C GLN A 266 0.22 -10.70 -11.25
N PRO A 267 1.56 -10.72 -11.21
CA PRO A 267 2.32 -9.91 -10.26
C PRO A 267 2.03 -8.41 -10.47
N GLY A 268 1.55 -7.78 -9.40
CA GLY A 268 1.33 -6.34 -9.32
C GLY A 268 2.58 -5.61 -8.81
N ARG A 269 2.56 -4.27 -8.82
CA ARG A 269 3.56 -3.54 -8.03
C ARG A 269 3.32 -3.80 -6.56
N VAL A 270 4.38 -3.85 -5.76
CA VAL A 270 4.28 -4.07 -4.31
C VAL A 270 3.29 -3.08 -3.67
N THR A 271 3.38 -1.79 -4.02
CA THR A 271 2.48 -0.74 -3.52
C THR A 271 1.02 -0.91 -3.94
N GLU A 272 0.75 -1.66 -5.02
CA GLU A 272 -0.63 -1.99 -5.44
C GLU A 272 -1.20 -3.19 -4.67
N ILE A 273 -0.34 -4.08 -4.15
CA ILE A 273 -0.74 -5.30 -3.44
C ILE A 273 -0.84 -5.05 -1.94
N THR A 274 0.10 -4.31 -1.34
CA THR A 274 0.08 -4.03 0.10
C THR A 274 -1.12 -3.17 0.51
N GLY A 275 -1.63 -2.32 -0.39
CA GLY A 275 -2.81 -1.48 -0.16
C GLY A 275 -4.16 -2.17 -0.40
N VAL A 276 -4.19 -3.49 -0.61
CA VAL A 276 -5.41 -4.25 -0.92
C VAL A 276 -6.30 -4.36 0.30
N ARG A 277 -7.58 -4.02 0.13
CA ARG A 277 -8.61 -4.06 1.16
C ARG A 277 -9.60 -5.18 0.95
N HIS A 278 -10.06 -5.79 2.04
CA HIS A 278 -11.14 -6.78 2.04
C HIS A 278 -12.50 -6.19 2.45
N GLN A 279 -12.51 -4.92 2.86
CA GLN A 279 -13.70 -4.16 3.26
C GLN A 279 -13.66 -2.74 2.68
N ASN A 280 -14.84 -2.19 2.41
CA ASN A 280 -15.00 -0.82 1.94
C ASN A 280 -14.60 0.18 3.04
N THR A 281 -13.99 1.29 2.65
CA THR A 281 -13.53 2.33 3.60
C THR A 281 -13.86 3.72 3.11
N ILE A 282 -13.95 4.69 4.02
CA ILE A 282 -14.26 6.08 3.69
C ILE A 282 -13.27 6.70 2.68
N ASN A 283 -11.97 6.52 2.93
CA ASN A 283 -10.91 7.09 2.07
C ASN A 283 -10.63 6.22 0.84
N GLY A 284 -11.09 4.97 0.87
CA GLY A 284 -10.79 3.97 -0.14
C GLY A 284 -11.89 3.73 -1.15
N GLY A 285 -13.15 4.01 -0.77
CA GLY A 285 -14.33 3.54 -1.48
C GLY A 285 -14.40 2.01 -1.45
N VAL A 286 -14.76 1.45 -2.61
CA VAL A 286 -14.90 0.02 -2.81
C VAL A 286 -13.59 -0.73 -2.53
N ARG A 287 -13.73 -1.88 -1.88
CA ARG A 287 -12.64 -2.81 -1.55
C ARG A 287 -12.04 -3.47 -2.79
N ASN A 288 -10.94 -4.17 -2.59
CA ASN A 288 -10.16 -4.77 -3.68
C ASN A 288 -10.42 -6.27 -3.81
N ILE A 289 -10.71 -6.98 -2.72
CA ILE A 289 -11.04 -8.41 -2.75
C ILE A 289 -12.53 -8.59 -3.04
N LEU A 290 -12.84 -9.27 -4.14
CA LEU A 290 -14.20 -9.54 -4.61
C LEU A 290 -14.39 -11.04 -4.86
N ALA A 291 -15.62 -11.52 -4.71
CA ALA A 291 -16.04 -12.82 -5.20
C ALA A 291 -16.77 -12.66 -6.55
N HIS A 292 -16.43 -13.48 -7.53
CA HIS A 292 -17.05 -13.42 -8.86
C HIS A 292 -17.05 -14.79 -9.53
N ASN A 293 -18.22 -15.25 -10.00
CA ASN A 293 -18.41 -16.54 -10.68
C ASN A 293 -17.77 -17.72 -9.94
N GLY A 294 -18.00 -17.76 -8.62
CA GLY A 294 -17.46 -18.78 -7.76
C GLY A 294 -15.94 -18.75 -7.65
N MET A 295 -15.25 -17.66 -7.96
CA MET A 295 -13.82 -17.46 -7.75
C MET A 295 -13.56 -16.23 -6.89
N MET A 296 -12.40 -16.19 -6.22
CA MET A 296 -11.91 -14.96 -5.60
C MET A 296 -11.06 -14.19 -6.59
N CYS A 297 -11.19 -12.87 -6.60
CA CYS A 297 -10.33 -12.00 -7.38
C CYS A 297 -9.93 -10.75 -6.60
N MET A 298 -8.87 -10.12 -7.06
CA MET A 298 -8.36 -8.86 -6.56
C MET A 298 -8.36 -7.82 -7.67
N VAL A 299 -9.01 -6.69 -7.42
CA VAL A 299 -9.10 -5.56 -8.35
C VAL A 299 -8.23 -4.43 -7.84
N THR A 300 -7.25 -4.02 -8.65
CA THR A 300 -6.39 -2.86 -8.34
C THR A 300 -6.43 -1.82 -9.45
N LEU A 301 -6.27 -0.56 -9.05
CA LEU A 301 -6.18 0.58 -9.95
C LEU A 301 -4.72 0.85 -10.29
N TYR A 302 -4.38 0.65 -11.56
CA TYR A 302 -3.06 0.91 -12.09
C TYR A 302 -2.94 2.38 -12.53
N HIS A 303 -2.05 3.11 -11.86
CA HIS A 303 -1.92 4.56 -11.97
C HIS A 303 -0.73 5.04 -12.82
N LYS A 304 -0.06 4.16 -13.59
CA LYS A 304 1.02 4.60 -14.50
C LYS A 304 0.42 5.45 -15.61
N GLY A 305 0.79 6.73 -15.65
CA GLY A 305 0.24 7.70 -16.60
C GLY A 305 -1.05 8.38 -16.13
N PHE A 306 -1.56 8.10 -14.92
CA PHE A 306 -2.74 8.78 -14.38
C PHE A 306 -2.58 10.31 -14.36
N ARG A 307 -1.40 10.79 -13.93
CA ARG A 307 -1.07 12.23 -13.95
C ARG A 307 -1.05 12.86 -15.34
N LEU A 308 -0.91 12.06 -16.40
CA LEU A 308 -0.90 12.51 -17.80
C LEU A 308 -2.24 12.32 -18.50
N THR A 309 -3.02 11.30 -18.11
CA THR A 309 -4.21 10.84 -18.87
C THR A 309 -5.51 10.93 -18.08
N GLY A 310 -5.46 11.15 -16.76
CA GLY A 310 -6.64 11.15 -15.88
C GLY A 310 -7.32 9.79 -15.71
N GLN A 311 -6.85 8.73 -16.39
CA GLN A 311 -7.50 7.42 -16.39
C GLN A 311 -6.64 6.38 -15.66
N ALA A 312 -7.20 5.79 -14.60
CA ALA A 312 -6.62 4.62 -13.96
C ALA A 312 -7.09 3.36 -14.68
N LYS A 313 -6.17 2.43 -14.97
CA LYS A 313 -6.54 1.14 -15.57
C LYS A 313 -6.98 0.18 -14.48
N VAL A 314 -8.17 -0.37 -14.60
CA VAL A 314 -8.68 -1.39 -13.69
C VAL A 314 -8.10 -2.74 -14.09
N ILE A 315 -7.43 -3.43 -13.16
CA ILE A 315 -6.83 -4.75 -13.41
C ILE A 315 -7.48 -5.76 -12.47
N HIS A 316 -8.18 -6.74 -13.05
CA HIS A 316 -8.74 -7.89 -12.34
C HIS A 316 -7.74 -9.04 -12.31
N ARG A 317 -7.46 -9.58 -11.13
CA ARG A 317 -6.57 -10.73 -10.94
C ARG A 317 -7.33 -11.84 -10.23
N TYR A 318 -7.62 -12.91 -10.96
CA TYR A 318 -8.30 -14.07 -10.41
C TYR A 318 -7.30 -15.00 -9.74
N PHE A 319 -7.71 -15.59 -8.61
CA PHE A 319 -6.92 -16.56 -7.88
C PHE A 319 -7.31 -17.98 -8.27
N PRO A 320 -6.33 -18.91 -8.39
CA PRO A 320 -6.64 -20.34 -8.46
C PRO A 320 -7.46 -20.77 -7.24
N ARG A 321 -8.30 -21.81 -7.41
CA ARG A 321 -9.21 -22.32 -6.36
C ARG A 321 -8.50 -22.51 -5.02
N ALA A 322 -7.35 -23.17 -5.01
CA ALA A 322 -6.58 -23.44 -3.80
C ALA A 322 -6.17 -22.16 -3.03
N VAL A 323 -5.83 -21.08 -3.74
CA VAL A 323 -5.48 -19.79 -3.11
C VAL A 323 -6.74 -19.04 -2.67
N GLY A 324 -7.80 -19.08 -3.49
CA GLY A 324 -9.08 -18.46 -3.16
C GLY A 324 -9.76 -19.07 -1.92
N GLU A 325 -9.67 -20.39 -1.74
CA GLU A 325 -10.15 -21.09 -0.53
C GLU A 325 -9.42 -20.64 0.73
N LEU A 326 -8.08 -20.63 0.68
CA LEU A 326 -7.25 -20.15 1.80
C LEU A 326 -7.57 -18.70 2.17
N LEU A 327 -7.70 -17.82 1.17
CA LEU A 327 -8.05 -16.41 1.39
C LEU A 327 -9.44 -16.28 2.02
N LEU A 328 -10.44 -17.02 1.53
CA LEU A 328 -11.79 -16.91 2.04
C LEU A 328 -11.89 -17.45 3.47
N TRP A 329 -11.30 -18.61 3.78
CA TRP A 329 -11.24 -19.12 5.16
C TRP A 329 -10.46 -18.20 6.10
N TYR A 330 -9.40 -17.56 5.61
CA TYR A 330 -8.70 -16.53 6.39
C TYR A 330 -9.62 -15.37 6.75
N LEU A 331 -10.29 -14.76 5.77
CA LEU A 331 -11.20 -13.64 5.99
C LEU A 331 -12.41 -14.01 6.85
N TRP A 332 -12.88 -15.25 6.73
CA TRP A 332 -14.10 -15.74 7.36
C TRP A 332 -13.87 -16.26 8.78
N LEU A 333 -12.78 -16.99 9.04
CA LEU A 333 -12.58 -17.73 10.28
C LEU A 333 -11.42 -17.17 11.13
N VAL A 334 -10.28 -16.90 10.50
CA VAL A 334 -9.03 -16.54 11.20
C VAL A 334 -9.00 -15.05 11.56
N LEU A 335 -9.24 -14.18 10.59
CA LEU A 335 -9.12 -12.74 10.75
C LEU A 335 -10.10 -12.19 11.82
N PRO A 336 -11.40 -12.56 11.84
CA PRO A 336 -12.32 -12.05 12.85
C PRO A 336 -11.92 -12.45 14.28
N PHE A 337 -11.50 -13.70 14.47
CA PHE A 337 -10.98 -14.18 15.76
C PHE A 337 -9.73 -13.40 16.17
N TRP A 338 -8.78 -13.24 15.24
CA TRP A 338 -7.54 -12.55 15.54
C TRP A 338 -7.73 -11.06 15.84
N GLN A 339 -8.62 -10.39 15.12
CA GLN A 339 -9.05 -9.02 15.41
C GLN A 339 -9.69 -8.91 16.80
N GLN A 340 -10.51 -9.88 17.20
CA GLN A 340 -11.10 -9.92 18.54
C GLN A 340 -10.06 -10.11 19.64
N VAL A 341 -9.15 -11.09 19.48
CA VAL A 341 -8.06 -11.35 20.44
C VAL A 341 -7.18 -10.11 20.59
N GLN A 342 -6.71 -9.54 19.49
CA GLN A 342 -5.87 -8.35 19.50
C GLN A 342 -6.60 -7.14 20.07
N GLY A 343 -7.90 -6.98 19.76
CA GLY A 343 -8.71 -5.89 20.29
C GLY A 343 -8.81 -5.93 21.82
N ILE A 344 -9.05 -7.11 22.38
CA ILE A 344 -9.09 -7.33 23.84
C ILE A 344 -7.70 -7.16 24.46
N VAL A 345 -6.64 -7.68 23.84
CA VAL A 345 -5.28 -7.63 24.40
C VAL A 345 -4.70 -6.22 24.37
N LYS A 346 -5.00 -5.43 23.33
CA LYS A 346 -4.46 -4.07 23.13
C LYS A 346 -5.40 -2.95 23.60
N ASP A 347 -6.61 -3.29 24.07
CA ASP A 347 -7.69 -2.34 24.35
C ASP A 347 -7.96 -1.44 23.12
N ALA A 348 -8.01 -2.08 21.95
CA ALA A 348 -8.10 -1.45 20.64
C ALA A 348 -9.43 -1.81 19.96
N VAL A 349 -10.09 -0.80 19.39
CA VAL A 349 -11.47 -0.95 18.86
C VAL A 349 -11.53 -0.87 17.34
N ILE A 350 -10.54 -0.25 16.69
CA ILE A 350 -10.55 -0.04 15.25
C ILE A 350 -9.89 -1.24 14.59
N ARG A 351 -10.63 -1.95 13.73
CA ARG A 351 -10.15 -3.09 12.95
C ARG A 351 -9.59 -2.62 11.62
N SER A 352 -8.46 -3.17 11.20
CA SER A 352 -7.89 -2.83 9.90
C SER A 352 -8.69 -3.45 8.75
N PRO A 353 -9.00 -2.68 7.69
CA PRO A 353 -9.69 -3.16 6.49
C PRO A 353 -8.73 -3.75 5.44
N PHE A 354 -7.42 -3.73 5.71
CA PHE A 354 -6.38 -4.19 4.78
C PHE A 354 -6.14 -5.69 4.92
N VAL A 355 -5.86 -6.35 3.81
CA VAL A 355 -5.39 -7.75 3.81
C VAL A 355 -4.00 -7.84 4.44
N TRP A 356 -3.14 -6.82 4.24
CA TRP A 356 -1.77 -6.75 4.77
C TRP A 356 -1.62 -5.60 5.76
N PRO A 357 -2.22 -5.68 6.96
CA PRO A 357 -2.21 -4.57 7.90
C PRO A 357 -0.86 -4.47 8.63
N ASP A 358 -0.36 -3.25 8.84
CA ASP A 358 0.74 -2.99 9.79
C ASP A 358 0.29 -3.36 11.21
N GLU A 359 -0.93 -2.98 11.57
CA GLU A 359 -1.61 -3.40 12.78
C GLU A 359 -3.00 -3.96 12.49
N VAL A 360 -3.27 -5.18 12.96
CA VAL A 360 -4.58 -5.85 12.79
C VAL A 360 -5.72 -5.04 13.43
N VAL A 361 -5.42 -4.39 14.56
CA VAL A 361 -6.29 -3.45 15.27
C VAL A 361 -5.46 -2.30 15.84
N ARG A 362 -6.07 -1.12 15.97
CA ARG A 362 -5.44 0.09 16.51
C ARG A 362 -6.36 0.83 17.50
N LYS A 363 -5.77 1.69 18.33
CA LYS A 363 -6.51 2.53 19.29
C LYS A 363 -7.17 3.72 18.59
N ALA A 364 -8.20 4.28 19.22
CA ALA A 364 -8.90 5.44 18.68
C ALA A 364 -8.07 6.74 18.75
N GLU A 365 -7.16 6.86 19.70
CA GLU A 365 -6.29 8.05 19.87
C GLU A 365 -5.39 8.28 18.65
N ASP A 366 -4.88 7.20 18.05
CA ASP A 366 -4.09 7.25 16.81
C ASP A 366 -4.93 7.75 15.60
N SER A 367 -6.26 7.63 15.67
CA SER A 367 -7.19 8.11 14.65
C SER A 367 -7.47 9.62 14.76
N ILE A 368 -7.32 10.22 15.94
CA ILE A 368 -7.54 11.67 16.14
C ILE A 368 -6.44 12.47 15.45
N VAL A 369 -5.20 11.96 15.47
CA VAL A 369 -4.06 12.56 14.75
C VAL A 369 -4.33 12.57 13.25
N GLU A 370 -4.77 11.43 12.70
CA GLU A 370 -5.17 11.34 11.28
C GLU A 370 -6.38 12.22 10.94
N GLU A 371 -7.37 12.33 11.83
CA GLU A 371 -8.54 13.19 11.63
C GLU A 371 -8.17 14.68 11.65
N ARG A 372 -7.23 15.07 12.52
CA ARG A 372 -6.63 16.42 12.52
C ARG A 372 -5.88 16.71 11.24
N GLU A 373 -5.07 15.77 10.77
CA GLU A 373 -4.35 15.90 9.49
C GLU A 373 -5.31 15.97 8.30
N ALA A 374 -6.37 15.16 8.29
CA ALA A 374 -7.42 15.17 7.26
C ALA A 374 -8.22 16.48 7.25
N ARG A 375 -8.55 17.03 8.43
CA ARG A 375 -9.23 18.32 8.56
C ARG A 375 -8.37 19.47 8.05
N ARG A 376 -7.06 19.47 8.34
CA ARG A 376 -6.09 20.42 7.77
C ARG A 376 -6.03 20.31 6.24
N ALA A 377 -5.94 19.09 5.70
CA ALA A 377 -5.94 18.88 4.25
C ALA A 377 -7.25 19.31 3.55
N ALA A 378 -8.40 19.22 4.23
CA ALA A 378 -9.68 19.67 3.71
C ALA A 378 -9.79 21.22 3.66
N LEU A 379 -9.30 21.90 4.71
CA LEU A 379 -9.21 23.37 4.76
C LEU A 379 -8.30 23.92 3.65
N GLU A 380 -7.17 23.25 3.38
CA GLU A 380 -6.27 23.63 2.30
C GLU A 380 -6.92 23.51 0.90
N ARG A 381 -7.83 22.54 0.70
CA ARG A 381 -8.58 22.39 -0.57
C ARG A 381 -9.66 23.47 -0.74
N GLN A 382 -10.34 23.86 0.34
CA GLN A 382 -11.33 24.95 0.29
C GLN A 382 -10.68 26.29 -0.08
N ASN A 383 -9.51 26.59 0.47
CA ASN A 383 -8.78 27.82 0.13
C ASN A 383 -8.27 27.85 -1.32
N GLN A 384 -8.03 26.70 -1.96
CA GLN A 384 -7.69 26.65 -3.39
C GLN A 384 -8.91 26.87 -4.30
N GLY A 385 -10.12 26.52 -3.86
CA GLY A 385 -11.36 26.76 -4.61
C GLY A 385 -11.80 28.23 -4.62
N ILE A 386 -11.53 28.98 -3.55
CA ILE A 386 -11.91 30.40 -3.46
C ILE A 386 -11.02 31.28 -4.36
N SER A 387 -9.75 30.90 -4.57
CA SER A 387 -8.81 31.66 -5.43
C SER A 387 -9.11 31.56 -6.93
N THR A 388 -10.00 30.66 -7.38
CA THR A 388 -10.33 30.48 -8.81
C THR A 388 -11.63 31.17 -9.23
N HIS A 389 -12.29 31.91 -8.34
CA HIS A 389 -13.54 32.63 -8.65
C HIS A 389 -13.41 34.15 -8.76
N ASN A 390 -12.22 34.73 -8.56
CA ASN A 390 -12.03 36.19 -8.58
C ASN A 390 -11.39 36.78 -9.85
N ASP A 391 -11.03 35.98 -10.86
CA ASP A 391 -10.32 36.49 -12.05
C ASP A 391 -11.18 36.65 -13.33
N ASN A 392 -12.51 36.62 -13.23
CA ASN A 392 -13.40 36.72 -14.40
C ASN A 392 -14.35 37.92 -14.38
N ASN A 393 -13.88 39.12 -14.01
CA ASN A 393 -14.63 40.36 -14.23
C ASN A 393 -13.68 41.55 -14.44
N ASN A 394 -12.97 41.59 -15.57
CA ASN A 394 -12.58 42.87 -16.15
C ASN A 394 -12.20 42.71 -17.63
N ASP A 395 -13.18 42.76 -18.53
CA ASP A 395 -12.94 43.20 -19.90
C ASP A 395 -13.93 44.31 -20.22
N GLY A 396 -13.40 45.53 -20.13
CA GLY A 396 -14.08 46.74 -20.53
C GLY A 396 -14.19 46.83 -22.05
N ASN A 397 -15.39 47.22 -22.49
CA ASN A 397 -15.62 47.92 -23.74
C ASN A 397 -14.53 48.96 -24.02
N ASN A 398 -13.89 48.90 -25.19
CA ASN A 398 -13.66 50.10 -26.00
C ASN A 398 -13.33 49.77 -27.47
N ASP A 399 -14.12 50.37 -28.37
CA ASP A 399 -13.87 50.85 -29.76
C ASP A 399 -13.22 49.91 -30.80
N GLY A 400 -13.65 49.85 -32.07
CA GLY A 400 -14.34 50.85 -32.89
C GLY A 400 -13.39 51.42 -33.96
N GLY A 401 -13.57 51.02 -35.22
CA GLY A 401 -13.16 51.80 -36.40
C GLY A 401 -11.92 51.35 -37.17
N GLY A 402 -12.10 51.03 -38.45
CA GLY A 402 -11.04 50.88 -39.46
C GLY A 402 -11.23 49.70 -40.38
#